data_AF-A0A931IQ12-F1
#
_entry.id   AF-A0A931IQ12-F1
#
_cell.length_a   1.000
_cell.length_b   1.000
_cell.length_c   1.000
_cell.angle_alpha   90.00
_cell.angle_beta   90.00
_cell.angle_gamma   90.00
#
_symmetry.space_group_name_H-M   'P 1'
#
loop_
_entity.id
_entity.type
_entity.pdbx_description
1 polymer ?
#
loop_
_entity_poly.entity_id
_entity_poly.type
_entity_poly.pdbx_seq_one_letter_code
_entity_poly.pdbx_strand_id
1 'polypeptide(L)'
;MKKYMKRTLCTLTVVACLSGGASVFAANSPEIVPINAPLYEIMQQNKLDSFRIYGNATSIEKGRIVLENNNENTEFPKVVLQISEQTLILDAVTGLPKSIDDIRENETVYAYVGPAMTMSLPPITSAEVLLTGIPADFAVPTFEEIDSVEQGENGTVKVKTNRDVTHTITDETELTPYLTKNIITKHHLVPGTKMLVWKSSTLTEVSAESTKMMVFPYSYEGYVKPSLDGVSINGEALKLADNEKPYLANGRLMLPFRQFVEALGYNIKWDGETNGIKVMDGDKELYSFTARGTELVQGEDKHTLFEAAAVKNGVTFMSADDLIHFNGAKLAE
;
A
#
# COMPACT_ATOMS: atom_id res chain seq x y z
N MET A 1 -74.89 24.51 -36.62
CA MET A 1 -73.99 23.34 -36.60
C MET A 1 -74.02 22.76 -35.18
N LYS A 2 -74.89 21.78 -34.87
CA LYS A 2 -74.57 20.37 -34.58
C LYS A 2 -73.17 20.20 -33.91
N LYS A 3 -72.99 19.61 -32.72
CA LYS A 3 -73.76 18.52 -32.07
C LYS A 3 -73.33 18.36 -30.58
N TYR A 4 -74.33 18.23 -29.67
CA TYR A 4 -74.51 17.29 -28.54
C TYR A 4 -73.30 16.92 -27.62
N MET A 5 -73.29 17.16 -26.30
CA MET A 5 -74.13 16.69 -25.15
C MET A 5 -73.92 15.22 -24.73
N LYS A 6 -73.43 15.00 -23.49
CA LYS A 6 -73.93 14.14 -22.37
C LYS A 6 -72.79 13.92 -21.36
N ARG A 7 -72.75 14.57 -20.18
CA ARG A 7 -73.43 14.25 -18.89
C ARG A 7 -73.32 12.78 -18.47
N THR A 8 -72.62 12.50 -17.37
CA THR A 8 -73.09 11.64 -16.26
C THR A 8 -72.38 12.03 -14.97
N LEU A 9 -73.20 12.28 -13.94
CA LEU A 9 -72.87 12.60 -12.56
C LEU A 9 -73.28 11.36 -11.74
N CYS A 10 -72.46 10.86 -10.81
CA CYS A 10 -72.95 9.97 -9.73
C CYS A 10 -72.02 9.98 -8.50
N THR A 11 -72.45 10.74 -7.50
CA THR A 11 -72.47 10.54 -6.03
C THR A 11 -71.46 9.64 -5.30
N LEU A 12 -70.91 10.25 -4.25
CA LEU A 12 -70.39 9.76 -2.95
C LEU A 12 -70.69 8.31 -2.54
N THR A 13 -69.68 7.65 -1.96
CA THR A 13 -69.84 6.84 -0.74
C THR A 13 -68.53 6.83 0.06
N VAL A 14 -68.65 7.00 1.38
CA VAL A 14 -67.56 7.06 2.38
C VAL A 14 -67.43 5.68 3.04
N VAL A 15 -66.26 5.45 3.67
CA VAL A 15 -65.96 4.50 4.76
C VAL A 15 -65.34 3.16 4.33
N ALA A 16 -64.05 2.99 4.63
CA ALA A 16 -63.59 2.16 5.75
C ALA A 16 -62.07 2.26 5.90
N CYS A 17 -61.61 2.89 6.99
CA CYS A 17 -60.30 2.61 7.55
C CYS A 17 -60.33 1.19 8.12
N LEU A 18 -59.29 0.38 7.86
CA LEU A 18 -58.76 -0.61 8.81
C LEU A 18 -57.44 -1.18 8.28
N SER A 19 -56.37 -0.79 8.98
CA SER A 19 -55.20 -1.60 9.35
C SER A 19 -54.57 -2.52 8.30
N GLY A 20 -53.37 -2.16 7.86
CA GLY A 20 -52.44 -3.07 7.21
C GLY A 20 -51.12 -2.37 6.96
N GLY A 21 -50.28 -2.27 7.99
CA GLY A 21 -48.88 -1.88 7.83
C GLY A 21 -48.18 -2.95 6.99
N ALA A 22 -48.05 -2.72 5.69
CA ALA A 22 -47.09 -3.43 4.87
C ALA A 22 -45.82 -2.60 4.88
N SER A 23 -44.89 -2.97 5.79
CA SER A 23 -43.50 -2.60 5.64
C SER A 23 -43.07 -2.98 4.23
N VAL A 24 -42.75 -1.97 3.41
CA VAL A 24 -42.05 -2.21 2.16
C VAL A 24 -40.66 -2.67 2.56
N PHE A 25 -40.49 -3.98 2.72
CA PHE A 25 -39.17 -4.59 2.64
C PHE A 25 -38.69 -4.32 1.22
N ALA A 26 -37.81 -3.32 1.08
CA ALA A 26 -36.96 -3.21 -0.08
C ALA A 26 -36.17 -4.52 -0.15
N ALA A 27 -36.61 -5.43 -1.03
CA ALA A 27 -35.83 -6.58 -1.40
C ALA A 27 -34.57 -6.04 -2.07
N ASN A 28 -33.48 -5.95 -1.31
CA ASN A 28 -32.14 -5.80 -1.86
C ASN A 28 -31.91 -7.01 -2.75
N SER A 29 -32.16 -6.81 -4.04
CA SER A 29 -31.63 -7.69 -5.07
C SER A 29 -30.11 -7.61 -4.92
N PRO A 30 -29.38 -8.72 -4.80
CA PRO A 30 -27.93 -8.65 -4.78
C PRO A 30 -27.50 -7.98 -6.08
N GLU A 31 -26.84 -6.83 -5.95
CA GLU A 31 -26.18 -6.18 -7.07
C GLU A 31 -25.11 -7.15 -7.55
N ILE A 32 -25.39 -7.82 -8.68
CA ILE A 32 -24.40 -8.65 -9.35
C ILE A 32 -23.40 -7.67 -9.94
N VAL A 33 -22.29 -7.45 -9.23
CA VAL A 33 -21.15 -6.70 -9.75
C VAL A 33 -20.63 -7.47 -10.97
N PRO A 34 -20.65 -6.91 -12.19
CA PRO A 34 -20.16 -7.61 -13.36
C PRO A 34 -18.65 -7.84 -13.24
N ILE A 35 -18.23 -9.12 -13.29
CA ILE A 35 -16.82 -9.55 -13.42
C ILE A 35 -16.34 -9.21 -14.84
N ASN A 36 -16.10 -7.92 -15.12
CA ASN A 36 -15.59 -7.53 -16.44
C ASN A 36 -14.66 -6.31 -16.43
N ALA A 37 -14.17 -5.90 -15.26
CA ALA A 37 -12.92 -5.13 -15.24
C ALA A 37 -11.83 -6.07 -15.78
N PRO A 38 -11.08 -5.70 -16.82
CA PRO A 38 -10.07 -6.59 -17.32
C PRO A 38 -9.01 -6.75 -16.22
N LEU A 39 -8.90 -7.98 -15.74
CA LEU A 39 -8.00 -8.34 -14.65
C LEU A 39 -6.58 -8.31 -15.20
N TYR A 40 -5.87 -7.21 -14.92
CA TYR A 40 -4.42 -7.20 -14.97
C TYR A 40 -3.94 -7.15 -13.53
N GLU A 41 -2.86 -7.87 -13.23
CA GLU A 41 -2.26 -7.90 -11.91
C GLU A 41 -0.94 -7.15 -11.96
N ILE A 42 -0.69 -6.29 -10.98
CA ILE A 42 0.62 -5.69 -10.76
C ILE A 42 1.27 -6.46 -9.61
N MET A 43 2.42 -7.07 -9.85
CA MET A 43 3.11 -7.98 -8.93
C MET A 43 3.36 -7.37 -7.55
N GLN A 44 3.60 -6.06 -7.48
CA GLN A 44 3.80 -5.36 -6.21
C GLN A 44 2.54 -5.35 -5.32
N GLN A 45 1.32 -5.46 -5.90
CA GLN A 45 0.05 -5.61 -5.15
C GLN A 45 -0.02 -6.94 -4.40
N ASN A 46 0.64 -7.97 -4.92
CA ASN A 46 0.60 -9.32 -4.34
C ASN A 46 1.70 -9.54 -3.30
N LYS A 47 2.43 -8.48 -2.90
CA LYS A 47 3.43 -8.58 -1.85
C LYS A 47 2.72 -8.79 -0.51
N LEU A 48 2.91 -9.96 0.08
CA LEU A 48 2.36 -10.25 1.40
C LEU A 48 3.04 -9.39 2.48
N ASP A 49 2.22 -8.76 3.29
CA ASP A 49 2.67 -7.92 4.40
C ASP A 49 3.20 -8.73 5.58
N SER A 50 4.03 -8.09 6.39
CA SER A 50 4.36 -8.65 7.70
C SER A 50 3.13 -8.68 8.58
N PHE A 51 3.03 -9.70 9.44
CA PHE A 51 1.96 -9.81 10.41
C PHE A 51 2.53 -9.82 11.83
N ARG A 52 1.66 -9.50 12.79
CA ARG A 52 2.07 -9.29 14.17
C ARG A 52 1.86 -10.55 14.99
N ILE A 53 2.90 -11.00 15.67
CA ILE A 53 2.83 -11.99 16.73
C ILE A 53 3.36 -11.38 18.03
N TYR A 54 3.01 -11.99 19.17
CA TYR A 54 3.52 -11.54 20.47
C TYR A 54 3.73 -12.74 21.38
N GLY A 55 4.64 -12.60 22.33
CA GLY A 55 4.95 -13.61 23.33
C GLY A 55 6.07 -13.17 24.25
N ASN A 56 6.39 -14.01 25.21
CA ASN A 56 7.51 -13.81 26.12
C ASN A 56 8.79 -14.37 25.49
N ALA A 57 9.89 -13.62 25.56
CA ALA A 57 11.19 -14.03 25.05
C ALA A 57 11.83 -15.06 25.99
N THR A 58 11.71 -16.35 25.69
CA THR A 58 12.19 -17.44 26.56
C THR A 58 13.61 -17.88 26.28
N SER A 59 14.12 -17.65 25.07
CA SER A 59 15.52 -17.91 24.71
C SER A 59 16.01 -16.80 23.79
N ILE A 60 17.13 -16.19 24.17
CA ILE A 60 17.72 -15.06 23.46
C ILE A 60 19.17 -15.44 23.17
N GLU A 61 19.47 -15.62 21.89
CA GLU A 61 20.80 -15.94 21.38
C GLU A 61 21.15 -14.93 20.27
N LYS A 62 22.44 -14.83 19.92
CA LYS A 62 22.87 -13.97 18.81
C LYS A 62 22.18 -14.40 17.52
N GLY A 63 21.33 -13.53 16.98
CA GLY A 63 20.59 -13.76 15.74
C GLY A 63 19.30 -14.58 15.90
N ARG A 64 18.91 -14.96 17.13
CA ARG A 64 17.73 -15.82 17.33
C ARG A 64 17.00 -15.51 18.64
N ILE A 65 15.68 -15.34 18.57
CA ILE A 65 14.81 -15.19 19.75
C ILE A 65 13.69 -16.22 19.68
N VAL A 66 13.41 -16.90 20.79
CA VAL A 66 12.23 -17.77 20.92
C VAL A 66 11.14 -17.01 21.65
N LEU A 67 9.99 -16.85 21.01
CA LEU A 67 8.79 -16.31 21.64
C LEU A 67 7.85 -17.45 22.01
N GLU A 68 7.35 -17.41 23.24
CA GLU A 68 6.28 -18.29 23.72
C GLU A 68 5.05 -17.47 24.10
N ASN A 69 3.89 -17.89 23.61
CA ASN A 69 2.62 -17.28 23.92
C ASN A 69 1.72 -18.32 24.59
N ASN A 70 1.42 -18.09 25.87
CA ASN A 70 0.63 -19.01 26.69
C ASN A 70 -0.89 -18.76 26.60
N ASN A 71 -1.34 -17.87 25.70
CA ASN A 71 -2.76 -17.66 25.45
C ASN A 71 -3.34 -18.84 24.68
N GLU A 72 -4.40 -19.48 25.18
CA GLU A 72 -5.02 -20.66 24.57
C GLU A 72 -5.51 -20.43 23.13
N ASN A 73 -5.76 -19.17 22.75
CA ASN A 73 -6.26 -18.80 21.42
C ASN A 73 -5.19 -18.30 20.46
N THR A 74 -3.90 -18.39 20.80
CA THR A 74 -2.83 -17.97 19.90
C THR A 74 -2.67 -18.98 18.75
N GLU A 75 -2.60 -18.48 17.51
CA GLU A 75 -2.26 -19.30 16.34
C GLU A 75 -0.81 -19.84 16.43
N PHE A 76 0.04 -19.10 17.14
CA PHE A 76 1.46 -19.37 17.25
C PHE A 76 1.88 -19.44 18.72
N PRO A 77 1.78 -20.62 19.38
CA PRO A 77 2.13 -20.76 20.80
C PRO A 77 3.65 -20.68 21.03
N LYS A 78 4.45 -21.05 20.03
CA LYS A 78 5.91 -20.96 20.09
C LYS A 78 6.46 -20.67 18.70
N VAL A 79 7.30 -19.65 18.57
CA VAL A 79 7.93 -19.25 17.30
C VAL A 79 9.39 -18.92 17.52
N VAL A 80 10.23 -19.29 16.56
CA VAL A 80 11.64 -18.90 16.53
C VAL A 80 11.80 -17.75 15.54
N LEU A 81 12.21 -16.60 16.06
CA LEU A 81 12.54 -15.43 15.27
C LEU A 81 14.01 -15.47 14.87
N GLN A 82 14.27 -15.31 13.58
CA GLN A 82 15.59 -15.01 13.05
C GLN A 82 15.78 -13.50 13.02
N ILE A 83 16.84 -13.03 13.66
CA ILE A 83 17.21 -11.63 13.78
C ILE A 83 18.39 -11.38 12.85
N SER A 84 18.29 -10.35 12.02
CA SER A 84 19.34 -9.90 11.10
C SER A 84 19.73 -8.46 11.40
N GLU A 85 20.77 -7.96 10.74
CA GLU A 85 21.16 -6.55 10.79
C GLU A 85 20.06 -5.59 10.29
N GLN A 86 19.08 -6.10 9.53
CA GLN A 86 17.94 -5.32 9.03
C GLN A 86 16.75 -5.33 10.00
N THR A 87 16.78 -6.18 11.04
CA THR A 87 15.70 -6.26 12.02
C THR A 87 15.74 -5.04 12.94
N LEU A 88 14.63 -4.30 13.00
CA LEU A 88 14.50 -3.13 13.85
C LEU A 88 14.08 -3.56 15.26
N ILE A 89 14.96 -3.44 16.24
CA ILE A 89 14.64 -3.68 17.65
C ILE A 89 14.41 -2.33 18.32
N LEU A 90 13.18 -2.06 18.76
CA LEU A 90 12.74 -0.76 19.24
C LEU A 90 12.15 -0.86 20.64
N ASP A 91 12.32 0.19 21.41
CA ASP A 91 11.55 0.44 22.63
C ASP A 91 10.14 0.91 22.25
N ALA A 92 9.11 0.22 22.73
CA ALA A 92 7.71 0.45 22.34
C ALA A 92 7.16 1.80 22.83
N VAL A 93 7.75 2.37 23.89
CA VAL A 93 7.30 3.65 24.47
C VAL A 93 7.93 4.81 23.72
N THR A 94 9.24 4.74 23.50
CA THR A 94 10.03 5.86 22.95
C THR A 94 10.23 5.78 21.44
N GLY A 95 10.23 4.57 20.88
CA GLY A 95 10.59 4.27 19.49
C GLY A 95 12.10 4.28 19.21
N LEU A 96 12.93 4.39 20.27
CA LEU A 96 14.39 4.37 20.12
C LEU A 96 14.93 2.95 19.88
N PRO A 97 16.01 2.79 19.11
CA PRO A 97 16.61 1.49 18.90
C PRO A 97 17.17 0.91 20.20
N LYS A 98 17.05 -0.40 20.33
CA LYS A 98 17.65 -1.22 21.38
C LYS A 98 18.53 -2.30 20.76
N SER A 99 19.49 -2.80 21.53
CA SER A 99 20.24 -4.01 21.17
C SER A 99 19.41 -5.25 21.51
N ILE A 100 19.72 -6.37 20.86
CA ILE A 100 19.23 -7.69 21.29
C ILE A 100 19.63 -8.01 22.72
N ASP A 101 20.79 -7.49 23.17
CA ASP A 101 21.30 -7.67 24.53
C ASP A 101 20.48 -6.92 25.58
N ASP A 102 19.65 -5.94 25.16
CA ASP A 102 18.77 -5.17 26.05
C ASP A 102 17.42 -5.86 26.28
N ILE A 103 17.16 -6.99 25.62
CA ILE A 103 15.96 -7.81 25.80
C ILE A 103 16.21 -8.77 26.95
N ARG A 104 15.32 -8.76 27.94
CA ARG A 104 15.43 -9.62 29.12
C ARG A 104 14.71 -10.94 28.89
N GLU A 105 15.21 -11.99 29.55
CA GLU A 105 14.51 -13.26 29.61
C GLU A 105 13.10 -13.07 30.19
N ASN A 106 12.13 -13.71 29.56
CA ASN A 106 10.70 -13.63 29.85
C ASN A 106 10.06 -12.24 29.63
N GLU A 107 10.75 -11.30 28.97
CA GLU A 107 10.18 -10.02 28.56
C GLU A 107 9.13 -10.21 27.45
N THR A 108 8.02 -9.47 27.53
CA THR A 108 7.01 -9.44 26.46
C THR A 108 7.56 -8.70 25.25
N VAL A 109 7.51 -9.35 24.09
CA VAL A 109 7.94 -8.79 22.81
C VAL A 109 6.79 -8.91 21.81
N TYR A 110 6.53 -7.82 21.09
CA TYR A 110 5.66 -7.83 19.91
C TYR A 110 6.55 -7.82 18.67
N ALA A 111 6.36 -8.80 17.80
CA ALA A 111 7.17 -8.97 16.60
C ALA A 111 6.31 -8.84 15.35
N TYR A 112 6.76 -8.00 14.42
CA TYR A 112 6.31 -8.00 13.04
C TYR A 112 7.21 -8.94 12.26
N VAL A 113 6.64 -10.02 11.75
CA VAL A 113 7.37 -11.11 11.09
C VAL A 113 6.98 -11.20 9.63
N GLY A 114 7.93 -11.62 8.80
CA GLY A 114 7.67 -11.84 7.39
C GLY A 114 6.59 -12.90 7.16
N PRO A 115 5.90 -12.86 5.99
CA PRO A 115 4.81 -13.77 5.66
C PRO A 115 5.27 -15.22 5.48
N ALA A 116 6.57 -15.45 5.27
CA ALA A 116 7.14 -16.78 5.10
C ALA A 116 7.60 -17.37 6.45
N MET A 117 7.15 -18.59 6.76
CA MET A 117 7.57 -19.36 7.92
C MET A 117 7.98 -20.78 7.50
N THR A 118 8.85 -21.43 8.28
CA THR A 118 9.19 -22.85 8.07
C THR A 118 8.06 -23.76 8.55
N MET A 119 7.94 -24.93 7.93
CA MET A 119 7.03 -26.00 8.37
C MET A 119 7.57 -26.83 9.56
N SER A 120 8.54 -26.31 10.32
CA SER A 120 9.09 -26.99 11.51
C SER A 120 8.22 -26.72 12.74
N LEU A 121 8.47 -27.46 13.82
CA LEU A 121 7.86 -27.21 15.13
C LEU A 121 8.95 -26.96 16.18
N PRO A 122 9.07 -25.74 16.74
CA PRO A 122 8.34 -24.52 16.37
C PRO A 122 8.67 -24.01 14.95
N PRO A 123 7.76 -23.25 14.32
CA PRO A 123 8.05 -22.57 13.07
C PRO A 123 9.12 -21.49 13.27
N ILE A 124 9.91 -21.26 12.22
CA ILE A 124 10.99 -20.30 12.17
C ILE A 124 10.60 -19.22 11.14
N THR A 125 10.78 -17.96 11.48
CA THR A 125 10.49 -16.82 10.59
C THR A 125 11.48 -15.68 10.80
N SER A 126 11.62 -14.79 9.83
CA SER A 126 12.44 -13.59 9.95
C SER A 126 11.65 -12.46 10.61
N ALA A 127 12.26 -11.81 11.60
CA ALA A 127 11.67 -10.63 12.23
C ALA A 127 12.04 -9.36 11.46
N GLU A 128 11.04 -8.54 11.17
CA GLU A 128 11.21 -7.21 10.58
C GLU A 128 11.33 -6.14 11.67
N VAL A 129 10.42 -6.17 12.66
CA VAL A 129 10.42 -5.23 13.79
C VAL A 129 10.13 -5.99 15.08
N LEU A 130 10.89 -5.70 16.13
CA LEU A 130 10.62 -6.11 17.50
C LEU A 130 10.33 -4.87 18.35
N LEU A 131 9.17 -4.87 19.01
CA LEU A 131 8.79 -3.86 20.00
C LEU A 131 8.97 -4.46 21.39
N THR A 132 9.81 -3.82 22.19
CA THR A 132 10.27 -4.28 23.51
C THR A 132 10.08 -3.17 24.55
N GLY A 133 10.41 -3.41 25.82
CA GLY A 133 10.29 -2.37 26.86
C GLY A 133 8.85 -1.96 27.16
N ILE A 134 7.90 -2.89 26.97
CA ILE A 134 6.45 -2.61 27.07
C ILE A 134 6.02 -2.62 28.56
N PRO A 135 5.58 -1.49 29.12
CA PRO A 135 5.01 -1.45 30.46
C PRO A 135 3.68 -2.21 30.55
N ALA A 136 3.28 -2.58 31.78
CA ALA A 136 1.95 -3.13 32.01
C ALA A 136 0.86 -2.14 31.54
N ASP A 137 -0.19 -2.66 30.90
CA ASP A 137 -1.34 -1.91 30.36
C ASP A 137 -1.00 -0.85 29.29
N PHE A 138 0.21 -0.88 28.73
CA PHE A 138 0.60 0.03 27.66
C PHE A 138 0.04 -0.41 26.31
N ALA A 139 -0.61 0.53 25.60
CA ALA A 139 -1.05 0.30 24.22
C ALA A 139 0.16 0.29 23.28
N VAL A 140 0.58 -0.91 22.88
CA VAL A 140 1.73 -1.10 22.00
C VAL A 140 1.47 -0.45 20.64
N PRO A 141 2.39 0.37 20.12
CA PRO A 141 2.22 0.99 18.82
C PRO A 141 2.19 -0.06 17.70
N THR A 142 1.63 0.31 16.56
CA THR A 142 1.52 -0.56 15.39
C THR A 142 2.50 -0.17 14.30
N PHE A 143 3.18 -1.16 13.73
CA PHE A 143 4.00 -1.00 12.55
C PHE A 143 3.16 -1.18 11.29
N GLU A 144 3.14 -0.14 10.46
CA GLU A 144 2.21 0.03 9.33
C GLU A 144 2.97 0.58 8.10
N GLU A 145 2.54 0.20 6.90
CA GLU A 145 3.00 0.77 5.62
C GLU A 145 1.83 1.55 4.99
N ILE A 146 2.11 2.72 4.40
CA ILE A 146 1.08 3.54 3.73
C ILE A 146 0.72 2.91 2.39
N ASP A 147 -0.57 2.67 2.14
CA ASP A 147 -1.08 2.23 0.83
C ASP A 147 -1.43 3.42 -0.05
N SER A 148 -2.10 4.42 0.54
CA SER A 148 -2.56 5.61 -0.16
C SER A 148 -2.65 6.83 0.75
N VAL A 149 -2.54 8.01 0.13
CA VAL A 149 -2.60 9.30 0.81
C VAL A 149 -3.57 10.21 0.08
N GLU A 150 -4.49 10.79 0.83
CA GLU A 150 -5.50 11.72 0.32
C GLU A 150 -5.45 13.04 1.09
N GLN A 151 -5.62 14.15 0.36
CA GLN A 151 -5.79 15.46 0.98
C GLN A 151 -7.21 15.56 1.55
N GLY A 152 -7.32 15.76 2.85
CA GLY A 152 -8.58 16.01 3.53
C GLY A 152 -8.97 17.49 3.50
N GLU A 153 -10.11 17.80 4.13
CA GLU A 153 -10.55 19.19 4.31
C GLU A 153 -9.62 19.94 5.27
N ASN A 154 -9.51 21.26 5.09
CA ASN A 154 -8.78 22.16 5.99
C ASN A 154 -7.28 21.80 6.19
N GLY A 155 -6.63 21.19 5.20
CA GLY A 155 -5.20 20.85 5.28
C GLY A 155 -4.89 19.61 6.14
N THR A 156 -5.91 18.81 6.47
CA THR A 156 -5.72 17.47 7.02
C THR A 156 -5.24 16.51 5.93
N VAL A 157 -4.51 15.47 6.32
CA VAL A 157 -4.08 14.42 5.40
C VAL A 157 -4.63 13.09 5.90
N LYS A 158 -5.28 12.32 5.02
CA LYS A 158 -5.75 10.98 5.32
C LYS A 158 -4.77 9.96 4.77
N VAL A 159 -4.36 9.04 5.62
CA VAL A 159 -3.39 7.99 5.30
C VAL A 159 -4.06 6.64 5.50
N LYS A 160 -4.27 5.89 4.41
CA LYS A 160 -4.70 4.49 4.47
C LYS A 160 -3.45 3.61 4.57
N THR A 161 -3.51 2.58 5.40
CA THR A 161 -2.39 1.67 5.66
C THR A 161 -2.77 0.22 5.38
N ASN A 162 -1.74 -0.61 5.20
CA ASN A 162 -1.84 -2.06 5.02
C ASN A 162 -2.44 -2.84 6.20
N ARG A 163 -2.92 -2.14 7.23
CA ARG A 163 -3.70 -2.69 8.35
C ARG A 163 -5.20 -2.45 8.22
N ASP A 164 -5.65 -2.00 7.06
CA ASP A 164 -7.03 -1.56 6.79
C ASP A 164 -7.48 -0.41 7.71
N VAL A 165 -6.53 0.38 8.22
CA VAL A 165 -6.81 1.54 9.07
C VAL A 165 -6.52 2.81 8.30
N THR A 166 -7.47 3.76 8.34
CA THR A 166 -7.26 5.13 7.86
C THR A 166 -6.99 6.06 9.04
N HIS A 167 -5.86 6.74 9.00
CA HIS A 167 -5.46 7.76 9.97
C HIS A 167 -5.73 9.15 9.43
N THR A 168 -6.33 10.01 10.25
CA THR A 168 -6.44 11.44 9.92
C THR A 168 -5.32 12.19 10.63
N ILE A 169 -4.42 12.78 9.84
CA ILE A 169 -3.26 13.54 10.31
C ILE A 169 -3.63 15.02 10.36
N THR A 170 -3.60 15.57 11.57
CA THR A 170 -3.87 16.98 11.84
C THR A 170 -2.56 17.70 12.19
N ASP A 171 -2.63 19.00 12.48
CA ASP A 171 -1.47 19.75 12.97
C ASP A 171 -1.09 19.37 14.41
N GLU A 172 -1.97 18.65 15.11
CA GLU A 172 -1.74 18.17 16.48
C GLU A 172 -1.05 16.80 16.50
N THR A 173 -1.03 16.08 15.38
CA THR A 173 -0.35 14.79 15.28
C THR A 173 1.17 14.97 15.35
N GLU A 174 1.81 14.34 16.35
CA GLU A 174 3.26 14.40 16.49
C GLU A 174 3.94 13.52 15.44
N LEU A 175 4.64 14.13 14.47
CA LEU A 175 5.43 13.43 13.46
C LEU A 175 6.92 13.47 13.81
N THR A 176 7.53 12.29 13.96
CA THR A 176 8.95 12.16 14.32
C THR A 176 9.71 11.31 13.30
N PRO A 177 10.96 11.67 12.94
CA PRO A 177 11.81 10.80 12.14
C PRO A 177 12.38 9.66 12.97
N TYR A 178 12.57 8.48 12.37
CA TYR A 178 13.43 7.44 12.92
C TYR A 178 14.90 7.73 12.60
N LEU A 179 15.73 7.91 13.64
CA LEU A 179 17.20 8.05 13.59
C LEU A 179 17.79 9.13 12.66
N THR A 180 16.98 10.04 12.15
CA THR A 180 17.45 11.22 11.41
C THR A 180 17.08 12.48 12.16
N LYS A 181 17.79 13.57 11.90
CA LYS A 181 17.43 14.91 12.40
C LYS A 181 16.53 15.67 11.41
N ASN A 182 16.01 14.97 10.41
CA ASN A 182 15.18 15.57 9.37
C ASN A 182 13.82 15.90 9.93
N ILE A 183 13.33 17.11 9.69
CA ILE A 183 11.98 17.51 10.10
C ILE A 183 10.98 16.76 9.22
N ILE A 184 10.11 15.96 9.84
CA ILE A 184 9.04 15.25 9.14
C ILE A 184 7.79 16.14 9.13
N THR A 185 7.13 16.24 7.99
CA THR A 185 5.87 16.95 7.80
C THR A 185 4.89 16.03 7.10
N LYS A 186 3.62 16.45 6.99
CA LYS A 186 2.58 15.69 6.28
C LYS A 186 2.95 15.40 4.82
N HIS A 187 3.76 16.26 4.19
CA HIS A 187 4.23 16.05 2.81
C HIS A 187 5.20 14.88 2.64
N HIS A 188 5.82 14.42 3.73
CA HIS A 188 6.71 13.26 3.69
C HIS A 188 5.96 11.94 3.87
N LEU A 189 4.65 11.99 4.16
CA LEU A 189 3.79 10.81 4.21
C LEU A 189 3.33 10.51 2.79
N VAL A 190 3.96 9.50 2.19
CA VAL A 190 3.67 9.07 0.81
C VAL A 190 3.54 7.55 0.74
N PRO A 191 2.82 6.99 -0.25
CA PRO A 191 2.65 5.55 -0.41
C PRO A 191 3.97 4.76 -0.35
N GLY A 192 3.95 3.65 0.38
CA GLY A 192 5.11 2.81 0.68
C GLY A 192 5.96 3.27 1.87
N THR A 193 5.62 4.40 2.51
CA THR A 193 6.28 4.86 3.74
C THR A 193 5.93 3.93 4.89
N LYS A 194 6.93 3.45 5.61
CA LYS A 194 6.72 2.67 6.83
C LYS A 194 6.70 3.57 8.05
N MET A 195 5.87 3.23 9.02
CA MET A 195 5.69 4.02 10.24
C MET A 195 5.40 3.15 11.45
N LEU A 196 5.73 3.69 12.62
CA LEU A 196 5.28 3.21 13.91
C LEU A 196 4.23 4.18 14.46
N VAL A 197 3.03 3.70 14.74
CA VAL A 197 1.85 4.50 15.05
C VAL A 197 1.40 4.27 16.49
N TRP A 198 1.39 5.32 17.30
CA TRP A 198 0.75 5.32 18.62
C TRP A 198 -0.66 5.89 18.49
N LYS A 199 -1.64 5.12 18.95
CA LYS A 199 -3.08 5.45 18.82
C LYS A 199 -3.60 6.00 20.15
N SER A 200 -4.52 6.96 20.07
CA SER A 200 -5.32 7.38 21.24
C SER A 200 -6.27 6.25 21.64
N SER A 201 -6.56 6.12 22.94
CA SER A 201 -7.42 5.06 23.51
C SER A 201 -8.89 5.11 23.06
N THR A 202 -9.29 6.10 22.26
CA THR A 202 -10.62 6.22 21.66
C THR A 202 -10.63 5.56 20.28
N LEU A 203 -10.80 4.24 20.26
CA LEU A 203 -10.90 3.46 19.03
C LEU A 203 -12.32 3.55 18.46
N THR A 204 -12.43 3.90 17.18
CA THR A 204 -13.51 3.39 16.31
C THR A 204 -12.86 2.58 15.20
N GLU A 205 -13.49 1.47 14.80
CA GLU A 205 -12.91 0.47 13.87
C GLU A 205 -12.60 1.01 12.47
N VAL A 206 -13.07 2.23 12.14
CA VAL A 206 -13.02 2.80 10.78
C VAL A 206 -12.15 4.07 10.71
N SER A 207 -11.82 4.69 11.84
CA SER A 207 -11.00 5.91 11.91
C SER A 207 -10.31 5.98 13.26
N ALA A 208 -8.98 5.98 13.24
CA ALA A 208 -8.17 6.16 14.45
C ALA A 208 -7.60 7.58 14.48
N GLU A 209 -7.74 8.24 15.64
CA GLU A 209 -6.96 9.44 15.94
C GLU A 209 -5.57 8.98 16.41
N SER A 210 -4.58 9.22 15.56
CA SER A 210 -3.18 8.95 15.87
C SER A 210 -2.58 10.11 16.65
N THR A 211 -1.98 9.82 17.80
CA THR A 211 -1.36 10.83 18.66
C THR A 211 0.08 11.11 18.24
N LYS A 212 0.81 10.04 17.88
CA LYS A 212 2.20 10.11 17.46
C LYS A 212 2.47 9.11 16.35
N MET A 213 3.23 9.55 15.36
CA MET A 213 3.75 8.69 14.30
C MET A 213 5.26 8.89 14.18
N MET A 214 5.98 7.78 14.18
CA MET A 214 7.40 7.76 13.84
C MET A 214 7.55 7.24 12.42
N VAL A 215 8.15 8.05 11.56
CA VAL A 215 8.31 7.78 10.13
C VAL A 215 9.71 7.22 9.89
N PHE A 216 9.76 6.04 9.27
CA PHE A 216 11.02 5.43 8.87
C PHE A 216 11.53 6.06 7.57
N PRO A 217 12.86 6.17 7.40
CA PRO A 217 13.43 6.65 6.15
C PRO A 217 13.07 5.72 4.98
N TYR A 218 12.84 6.30 3.81
CA TYR A 218 12.65 5.61 2.56
C TYR A 218 13.58 6.19 1.49
N SER A 219 13.83 5.40 0.44
CA SER A 219 14.79 5.75 -0.62
C SER A 219 14.22 5.54 -2.03
N TYR A 220 12.90 5.43 -2.16
CA TYR A 220 12.26 5.37 -3.48
C TYR A 220 12.06 6.78 -4.04
N GLU A 221 12.08 6.86 -5.37
CA GLU A 221 12.15 8.12 -6.13
C GLU A 221 10.76 8.75 -6.35
N GLY A 222 9.72 7.95 -6.16
CA GLY A 222 8.34 8.41 -6.22
C GLY A 222 7.34 7.27 -6.03
N TYR A 223 6.07 7.61 -6.13
CA TYR A 223 4.98 6.63 -6.12
C TYR A 223 4.07 6.79 -7.34
N VAL A 224 3.43 5.70 -7.73
CA VAL A 224 2.68 5.59 -8.99
C VAL A 224 1.33 4.95 -8.70
N LYS A 225 0.26 5.53 -9.25
CA LYS A 225 -1.06 4.90 -9.35
C LYS A 225 -1.41 4.67 -10.81
N PRO A 226 -1.11 3.48 -11.37
CA PRO A 226 -1.40 3.16 -12.75
C PRO A 226 -2.80 2.54 -12.92
N SER A 227 -3.50 2.92 -13.97
CA SER A 227 -4.77 2.34 -14.38
C SER A 227 -4.90 2.26 -15.91
N LEU A 228 -5.98 1.65 -16.41
CA LEU A 228 -6.29 1.69 -17.85
C LEU A 228 -6.76 3.06 -18.32
N ASP A 229 -7.33 3.86 -17.42
CA ASP A 229 -7.85 5.19 -17.73
C ASP A 229 -6.76 6.27 -17.68
N GLY A 230 -5.62 5.97 -17.05
CA GLY A 230 -4.48 6.88 -16.95
C GLY A 230 -3.45 6.41 -15.93
N VAL A 231 -2.45 7.24 -15.68
CA VAL A 231 -1.42 6.99 -14.68
C VAL A 231 -1.15 8.29 -13.93
N SER A 232 -1.00 8.22 -12.61
CA SER A 232 -0.47 9.33 -11.83
C SER A 232 0.87 8.97 -11.20
N ILE A 233 1.74 9.97 -11.12
CA ILE A 233 3.07 9.90 -10.53
C ILE A 233 3.15 11.00 -9.49
N ASN A 234 3.53 10.65 -8.26
CA ASN A 234 3.60 11.57 -7.12
C ASN A 234 2.31 12.38 -6.90
N GLY A 235 1.16 11.75 -7.15
CA GLY A 235 -0.17 12.36 -7.03
C GLY A 235 -0.61 13.19 -8.24
N GLU A 236 0.26 13.43 -9.22
CA GLU A 236 -0.07 14.18 -10.44
C GLU A 236 -0.43 13.25 -11.59
N ALA A 237 -1.62 13.45 -12.18
CA ALA A 237 -2.05 12.68 -13.34
C ALA A 237 -1.25 13.08 -14.60
N LEU A 238 -0.69 12.08 -15.30
CA LEU A 238 0.03 12.34 -16.55
C LEU A 238 -0.92 12.82 -17.64
N LYS A 239 -0.49 13.84 -18.38
CA LYS A 239 -1.20 14.30 -19.58
C LYS A 239 -0.81 13.42 -20.75
N LEU A 240 -1.72 12.55 -21.15
CA LEU A 240 -1.51 11.57 -22.21
C LEU A 240 -2.29 11.95 -23.47
N ALA A 241 -1.62 11.90 -24.62
CA ALA A 241 -2.28 11.95 -25.92
C ALA A 241 -3.05 10.64 -26.20
N ASP A 242 -3.93 10.65 -27.20
CA ASP A 242 -4.75 9.47 -27.53
C ASP A 242 -3.93 8.22 -27.88
N ASN A 243 -2.75 8.39 -28.47
CA ASN A 243 -1.83 7.29 -28.80
C ASN A 243 -0.93 6.86 -27.62
N GLU A 244 -0.98 7.56 -26.48
CA GLU A 244 -0.15 7.31 -25.28
C GLU A 244 -0.96 6.65 -24.15
N LYS A 245 -2.25 6.39 -24.37
CA LYS A 245 -3.13 5.79 -23.36
C LYS A 245 -2.64 4.39 -22.95
N PRO A 246 -2.69 4.04 -21.65
CA PRO A 246 -2.42 2.69 -21.18
C PRO A 246 -3.30 1.67 -21.89
N TYR A 247 -2.80 0.44 -22.03
CA TYR A 247 -3.56 -0.65 -22.61
C TYR A 247 -3.09 -2.00 -22.08
N LEU A 248 -3.88 -3.05 -22.33
CA LEU A 248 -3.50 -4.40 -21.95
C LEU A 248 -2.81 -5.15 -23.09
N ALA A 249 -1.69 -5.79 -22.77
CA ALA A 249 -1.03 -6.79 -23.59
C ALA A 249 -0.70 -8.00 -22.73
N ASN A 250 -1.09 -9.20 -23.17
CA ASN A 250 -0.77 -10.46 -22.50
C ASN A 250 -1.08 -10.48 -20.98
N GLY A 251 -2.18 -9.85 -20.58
CA GLY A 251 -2.59 -9.75 -19.17
C GLY A 251 -1.84 -8.71 -18.34
N ARG A 252 -0.99 -7.88 -18.97
CA ARG A 252 -0.22 -6.83 -18.31
C ARG A 252 -0.66 -5.44 -18.75
N LEU A 253 -0.65 -4.52 -17.78
CA LEU A 253 -0.86 -3.10 -18.03
C LEU A 253 0.40 -2.51 -18.65
N MET A 254 0.28 -2.04 -19.89
CA MET A 254 1.33 -1.35 -20.62
C MET A 254 1.16 0.15 -20.44
N LEU A 255 2.20 0.82 -19.92
CA LEU A 255 2.21 2.26 -19.69
C LEU A 255 3.15 2.97 -20.69
N PRO A 256 2.85 4.23 -21.04
CA PRO A 256 3.70 5.01 -21.94
C PRO A 256 5.06 5.29 -21.26
N PHE A 257 6.09 4.62 -21.77
CA PHE A 257 7.42 4.57 -21.14
C PHE A 257 8.01 5.98 -20.94
N ARG A 258 7.93 6.82 -21.97
CA ARG A 258 8.56 8.15 -21.96
C ARG A 258 7.93 9.04 -20.89
N GLN A 259 6.60 9.18 -20.94
CA GLN A 259 5.85 10.03 -20.01
C GLN A 259 6.05 9.59 -18.56
N PHE A 260 6.11 8.28 -18.31
CA PHE A 260 6.38 7.73 -16.99
C PHE A 260 7.76 8.14 -16.47
N VAL A 261 8.81 7.90 -17.26
CA VAL A 261 10.20 8.12 -16.87
C VAL A 261 10.52 9.62 -16.72
N GLU A 262 10.01 10.45 -17.64
CA GLU A 262 10.20 11.91 -17.58
C GLU A 262 9.47 12.54 -16.37
N ALA A 263 8.30 12.01 -15.99
CA ALA A 263 7.58 12.48 -14.81
C ALA A 263 8.26 12.13 -13.48
N LEU A 264 9.14 11.12 -13.46
CA LEU A 264 10.05 10.86 -12.34
C LEU A 264 11.31 11.75 -12.37
N GLY A 265 11.45 12.62 -13.37
CA GLY A 265 12.57 13.55 -13.50
C GLY A 265 13.76 13.03 -14.29
N TYR A 266 13.67 11.85 -14.90
CA TYR A 266 14.76 11.24 -15.65
C TYR A 266 14.78 11.68 -17.12
N ASN A 267 15.97 11.63 -17.71
CA ASN A 267 16.19 11.95 -19.11
C ASN A 267 16.32 10.68 -19.96
N ILE A 268 15.83 10.73 -21.20
CA ILE A 268 15.91 9.61 -22.13
C ILE A 268 16.86 9.95 -23.28
N LYS A 269 17.81 9.06 -23.57
CA LYS A 269 18.65 9.11 -24.78
C LYS A 269 18.25 7.98 -25.72
N TRP A 270 18.01 8.34 -26.98
CA TRP A 270 17.65 7.40 -28.04
C TRP A 270 18.83 7.19 -28.99
N ASP A 271 19.10 5.94 -29.33
CA ASP A 271 20.00 5.54 -30.41
C ASP A 271 19.18 4.99 -31.59
N GLY A 272 19.16 5.73 -32.69
CA GLY A 272 18.42 5.37 -33.89
C GLY A 272 19.05 4.24 -34.70
N GLU A 273 20.33 3.95 -34.53
CA GLU A 273 21.01 2.87 -35.26
C GLU A 273 20.67 1.51 -34.65
N THR A 274 20.65 1.45 -33.31
CA THR A 274 20.40 0.22 -32.56
C THR A 274 18.96 0.07 -32.06
N ASN A 275 18.13 1.12 -32.20
CA ASN A 275 16.86 1.27 -31.47
C ASN A 275 17.03 1.17 -29.95
N GLY A 276 18.21 1.58 -29.46
CA GLY A 276 18.56 1.59 -28.05
C GLY A 276 17.93 2.77 -27.33
N ILE A 277 17.45 2.52 -26.12
CA ILE A 277 16.92 3.51 -25.20
C ILE A 277 17.76 3.46 -23.94
N LYS A 278 18.23 4.63 -23.48
CA LYS A 278 18.94 4.78 -22.21
C LYS A 278 18.20 5.75 -21.31
N VAL A 279 18.02 5.37 -20.05
CA VAL A 279 17.46 6.23 -19.01
C VAL A 279 18.61 6.79 -18.17
N MET A 280 18.57 8.10 -17.97
CA MET A 280 19.66 8.86 -17.37
C MET A 280 19.13 9.68 -16.19
N ASP A 281 19.84 9.63 -15.06
CA ASP A 281 19.73 10.60 -13.98
C ASP A 281 20.95 11.53 -14.05
N GLY A 282 20.73 12.76 -14.55
CA GLY A 282 21.81 13.64 -14.99
C GLY A 282 22.72 12.94 -16.01
N ASP A 283 23.98 12.72 -15.63
CA ASP A 283 24.99 12.03 -16.45
C ASP A 283 25.11 10.52 -16.18
N LYS A 284 24.42 10.01 -15.15
CA LYS A 284 24.46 8.60 -14.76
C LYS A 284 23.44 7.79 -15.56
N GLU A 285 23.88 6.75 -16.25
CA GLU A 285 22.98 5.77 -16.86
C GLU A 285 22.35 4.90 -15.75
N LEU A 286 21.03 4.91 -15.65
CA LEU A 286 20.29 4.06 -14.71
C LEU A 286 20.10 2.66 -15.29
N TYR A 287 19.60 2.60 -16.52
CA TYR A 287 19.42 1.37 -17.28
C TYR A 287 19.25 1.65 -18.78
N SER A 288 19.39 0.62 -19.59
CA SER A 288 19.13 0.67 -21.02
C SER A 288 18.46 -0.58 -21.56
N PHE A 289 17.73 -0.46 -22.66
CA PHE A 289 17.05 -1.55 -23.34
C PHE A 289 16.86 -1.23 -24.81
N THR A 290 16.51 -2.24 -25.61
CA THR A 290 16.17 -2.04 -27.03
C THR A 290 14.67 -1.99 -27.19
N ALA A 291 14.15 -1.05 -27.99
CA ALA A 291 12.73 -1.03 -28.32
C ALA A 291 12.33 -2.35 -29.02
N ARG A 292 11.19 -2.95 -28.63
CA ARG A 292 10.78 -4.32 -29.03
C ARG A 292 11.64 -5.45 -28.45
N GLY A 293 12.58 -5.13 -27.58
CA GLY A 293 13.39 -6.10 -26.86
C GLY A 293 12.70 -6.63 -25.61
N THR A 294 13.21 -7.75 -25.12
CA THR A 294 12.79 -8.43 -23.89
C THR A 294 13.82 -8.31 -22.76
N GLU A 295 14.95 -7.65 -23.03
CA GLU A 295 16.06 -7.50 -22.09
C GLU A 295 16.26 -6.04 -21.73
N LEU A 296 16.53 -5.79 -20.45
CA LEU A 296 16.97 -4.52 -19.89
C LEU A 296 18.29 -4.73 -19.16
N VAL A 297 19.22 -3.79 -19.32
CA VAL A 297 20.54 -3.81 -18.72
C VAL A 297 20.62 -2.72 -17.66
N GLN A 298 21.00 -3.09 -16.43
CA GLN A 298 21.24 -2.18 -15.32
C GLN A 298 22.65 -2.41 -14.79
N GLY A 299 23.58 -1.49 -15.10
CA GLY A 299 24.99 -1.71 -14.82
C GLY A 299 25.55 -2.92 -15.60
N GLU A 300 26.06 -3.92 -14.90
CA GLU A 300 26.55 -5.19 -15.48
C GLU A 300 25.45 -6.26 -15.55
N ASP A 301 24.32 -6.04 -14.88
CA ASP A 301 23.24 -7.01 -14.75
C ASP A 301 22.28 -6.94 -15.94
N LYS A 302 21.79 -8.11 -16.36
CA LYS A 302 20.76 -8.26 -17.38
C LYS A 302 19.49 -8.81 -16.74
N HIS A 303 18.38 -8.14 -17.02
CA HIS A 303 17.06 -8.51 -16.55
C HIS A 303 16.16 -8.80 -17.75
N THR A 304 15.34 -9.86 -17.61
CA THR A 304 14.27 -10.14 -18.57
C THR A 304 13.04 -9.35 -18.17
N LEU A 305 12.51 -8.57 -19.10
CA LEU A 305 11.26 -7.84 -18.92
C LEU A 305 10.08 -8.80 -18.78
N PHE A 306 9.11 -8.43 -17.97
CA PHE A 306 7.87 -9.18 -17.82
C PHE A 306 7.03 -9.21 -19.10
N GLU A 307 7.12 -8.17 -19.93
CA GLU A 307 6.59 -8.10 -21.29
C GLU A 307 7.60 -7.37 -22.17
N ALA A 308 7.72 -7.77 -23.45
CA ALA A 308 8.59 -7.08 -24.37
C ALA A 308 8.22 -5.58 -24.47
N ALA A 309 9.22 -4.71 -24.51
CA ALA A 309 8.98 -3.28 -24.67
C ALA A 309 8.26 -3.04 -26.01
N ALA A 310 7.02 -2.59 -26.00
CA ALA A 310 6.21 -2.49 -27.21
C ALA A 310 6.39 -1.12 -27.87
N VAL A 311 6.26 -1.06 -29.20
CA VAL A 311 6.13 0.22 -29.92
C VAL A 311 4.81 0.22 -30.66
N LYS A 312 3.90 1.11 -30.25
CA LYS A 312 2.54 1.24 -30.78
C LYS A 312 2.30 2.69 -31.17
N ASN A 313 1.91 2.94 -32.43
CA ASN A 313 1.65 4.29 -32.95
C ASN A 313 2.78 5.30 -32.69
N GLY A 314 4.04 4.85 -32.79
CA GLY A 314 5.23 5.67 -32.55
C GLY A 314 5.59 5.90 -31.08
N VAL A 315 4.81 5.36 -30.13
CA VAL A 315 5.05 5.47 -28.69
C VAL A 315 5.63 4.16 -28.16
N THR A 316 6.64 4.26 -27.30
CA THR A 316 7.21 3.09 -26.60
C THR A 316 6.41 2.84 -25.33
N PHE A 317 6.07 1.58 -25.08
CA PHE A 317 5.36 1.13 -23.89
C PHE A 317 6.17 0.04 -23.19
N MET A 318 6.04 -0.01 -21.87
CA MET A 318 6.63 -1.03 -21.02
C MET A 318 5.59 -1.44 -19.97
N SER A 319 5.70 -2.66 -19.44
CA SER A 319 4.76 -3.12 -18.42
C SER A 319 4.86 -2.23 -17.17
N ALA A 320 3.73 -2.06 -16.47
CA ALA A 320 3.69 -1.32 -15.21
C ALA A 320 4.65 -1.93 -14.17
N ASP A 321 4.74 -3.26 -14.12
CA ASP A 321 5.66 -3.98 -13.24
C ASP A 321 7.12 -3.59 -13.46
N ASP A 322 7.56 -3.67 -14.73
CA ASP A 322 8.95 -3.33 -15.10
C ASP A 322 9.23 -1.85 -14.82
N LEU A 323 8.32 -0.96 -15.19
CA LEU A 323 8.48 0.49 -14.96
C LEU A 323 8.59 0.83 -13.47
N ILE A 324 7.70 0.29 -12.64
CA ILE A 324 7.73 0.52 -11.19
C ILE A 324 9.01 -0.05 -10.59
N HIS A 325 9.40 -1.27 -10.98
CA HIS A 325 10.58 -1.94 -10.44
C HIS A 325 11.89 -1.23 -10.82
N PHE A 326 12.15 -1.00 -12.10
CA PHE A 326 13.44 -0.47 -12.57
C PHE A 326 13.63 1.02 -12.28
N ASN A 327 12.55 1.76 -12.03
CA ASN A 327 12.62 3.16 -11.60
C ASN A 327 12.56 3.32 -10.07
N GLY A 328 12.56 2.21 -9.32
CA GLY A 328 12.53 2.24 -7.86
C GLY A 328 11.31 2.97 -7.30
N ALA A 329 10.17 2.90 -7.98
CA ALA A 329 8.95 3.57 -7.56
C ALA A 329 8.10 2.66 -6.67
N LYS A 330 7.19 3.27 -5.89
CA LYS A 330 6.20 2.55 -5.08
C LYS A 330 4.84 2.57 -5.74
N LEU A 331 4.17 1.43 -5.80
CA LEU A 331 2.77 1.39 -6.16
C LEU A 331 1.92 2.03 -5.05
N ALA A 332 1.01 2.91 -5.45
CA ALA A 332 -0.04 3.45 -4.60
C ALA A 332 -1.38 2.80 -4.96
N GLU A 333 -2.18 2.48 -3.95
CA GLU A 333 -3.52 1.88 -4.13
C GLU A 333 -4.59 2.89 -4.55
#